data_AF-A0A5N8TAA0-F1
#
_entry.id   AF-A0A5N8TAA0-F1
#
_cell.length_a   1.000
_cell.length_b   1.000
_cell.length_c   1.000
_cell.angle_alpha   90.00
_cell.angle_beta   90.00
_cell.angle_gamma   90.00
#
_symmetry.space_group_name_H-M   'P 1'
#
loop_
_entity.id
_entity.type
_entity.pdbx_description
1 polymer ?
#
loop_
_entity_poly.entity_id
_entity_poly.type
_entity_poly.pdbx_seq_one_letter_code
_entity_poly.pdbx_strand_id
1 'polypeptide(L)' 'MKSSPVINGAYSRRINVQHRLVYQVLENEQVVKVLRLWIHYEQ' A
#
# COMPACT_ATOMS: atom_id res chain seq x y z
N MET A 1 -2.83 9.64 27.66
CA MET A 1 -2.32 8.38 27.08
C MET A 1 -2.78 8.33 25.62
N LYS A 2 -1.98 8.91 24.69
CA LYS A 2 -2.30 8.84 23.25
C LYS A 2 -2.00 7.41 22.80
N SER A 3 -3.03 6.63 22.51
CA SER A 3 -2.91 5.34 21.83
C SER A 3 -2.15 5.55 20.52
N SER A 4 -1.03 4.86 20.34
CA SER A 4 -0.27 4.81 19.08
C SER A 4 -1.22 4.69 17.90
N PRO A 5 -1.07 5.51 16.83
CA PRO A 5 -1.84 5.27 15.62
C PRO A 5 -1.31 3.96 15.07
N VAL A 6 -2.13 2.91 15.21
CA VAL A 6 -1.85 1.64 14.58
C VAL A 6 -1.72 1.93 13.09
N ILE A 7 -0.57 1.65 12.49
CA ILE A 7 -0.35 1.71 11.04
C ILE A 7 -1.07 0.52 10.35
N ASN A 8 -2.34 0.31 10.67
CA ASN A 8 -3.19 -0.68 10.02
C ASN A 8 -3.82 -0.02 8.80
N GLY A 9 -3.61 -0.60 7.61
CA GLY A 9 -4.26 -0.13 6.38
C GLY A 9 -3.38 -0.12 5.13
N ALA A 10 -2.14 -0.61 5.19
CA ALA A 10 -1.38 -0.87 3.98
C ALA A 10 -1.88 -2.16 3.32
N TYR A 11 -2.42 -2.02 2.11
CA TYR A 11 -2.88 -3.12 1.26
C TYR A 11 -1.84 -3.43 0.20
N SER A 12 -1.82 -4.70 -0.23
CA SER A 12 -1.00 -5.13 -1.35
C SER A 12 -1.86 -5.80 -2.42
N ARG A 13 -1.70 -5.35 -3.67
CA ARG A 13 -2.43 -5.88 -4.84
C ARG A 13 -1.44 -6.22 -5.95
N ARG A 14 -1.54 -7.43 -6.50
CA ARG A 14 -0.82 -7.80 -7.72
C ARG A 14 -1.48 -7.13 -8.91
N ILE A 15 -0.71 -6.40 -9.72
CA ILE A 15 -1.19 -5.75 -10.95
C ILE A 15 -1.00 -6.68 -12.14
N ASN A 16 0.14 -7.37 -12.20
CA ASN A 16 0.43 -8.41 -13.18
C ASN A 16 1.40 -9.44 -12.56
N VAL A 17 1.83 -10.46 -13.31
CA VAL A 17 2.68 -11.54 -12.77
C VAL A 17 3.97 -11.04 -12.11
N GLN A 18 4.54 -9.92 -12.55
CA GLN A 18 5.79 -9.36 -12.03
C GLN A 18 5.62 -8.17 -11.07
N HIS A 19 4.42 -7.57 -11.02
CA HIS A 19 4.24 -6.27 -10.37
C HIS A 19 3.27 -6.34 -9.19
N ARG A 20 3.68 -5.76 -8.07
CA ARG A 20 2.88 -5.67 -6.85
C ARG A 20 2.84 -4.24 -6.34
N LEU A 21 1.64 -3.68 -6.26
CA LEU A 21 1.37 -2.38 -5.69
C LEU A 21 1.17 -2.51 -4.19
N VAL A 22 1.79 -1.61 -3.44
CA VAL A 22 1.50 -1.41 -2.01
C VAL A 22 0.94 -0.01 -1.85
N TYR A 23 -0.25 0.08 -1.26
CA TYR A 23 -0.99 1.34 -1.12
C TYR A 23 -1.74 1.38 0.20
N GLN A 24 -2.13 2.57 0.63
CA GLN A 24 -3.00 2.80 1.78
C GLN A 24 -4.25 3.54 1.33
N VAL A 25 -5.40 3.17 1.87
CA VAL A 25 -6.66 3.92 1.68
C VAL A 25 -6.85 4.85 2.87
N LEU A 26 -6.97 6.15 2.59
CA LEU A 26 -7.31 7.18 3.57
C LEU A 26 -8.77 7.56 3.36
N GLU A 27 -9.69 6.84 4.00
CA GLU A 27 -11.13 6.92 3.73
C GLU A 27 -11.70 8.33 3.92
N ASN A 28 -11.33 9.01 5.00
CA ASN A 28 -11.79 10.37 5.31
C ASN A 28 -11.33 11.40 4.27
N GLU A 29 -10.18 11.16 3.64
CA GLU A 29 -9.60 12.04 2.63
C GLU A 29 -10.02 11.63 1.20
N GLN A 30 -10.66 10.46 1.07
CA GLN A 30 -10.95 9.81 -0.22
C GLN A 30 -9.70 9.67 -1.11
N VAL A 31 -8.53 9.46 -0.48
CA VAL A 31 -7.23 9.37 -1.15
C VAL A 31 -6.69 7.96 -1.06
N VAL A 32 -6.17 7.47 -2.19
CA VAL A 32 -5.32 6.27 -2.22
C VAL A 32 -3.86 6.71 -2.27
N LYS A 33 -3.14 6.48 -1.18
CA LYS A 33 -1.71 6.79 -1.07
C LYS A 33 -0.88 5.61 -1.57
N VAL A 34 -0.21 5.78 -2.70
CA VAL A 34 0.75 4.78 -3.20
C VAL A 34 2.03 4.86 -2.38
N LEU A 35 2.46 3.73 -1.82
CA LEU A 35 3.66 3.65 -0.99
C LEU A 35 4.85 3.11 -1.79
N ARG A 36 4.64 2.04 -2.56
CA ARG A 36 5.69 1.41 -3.38
C ARG A 36 5.06 0.63 -4.53
N LEU A 37 5.76 0.60 -5.66
CA LEU A 37 5.54 -0.36 -6.74
C LEU A 37 6.71 -1.34 -6.75
N TRP A 38 6.43 -2.60 -6.46
CA TRP A 38 7.42 -3.68 -6.58
C TRP A 38 7.41 -4.18 -8.00
N ILE A 39 8.59 -4.10 -8.61
CA ILE A 39 8.86 -4.53 -9.97
C ILE A 39 9.86 -5.69 -9.85
N HIS A 40 9.42 -6.92 -10.08
CA HIS A 40 10.36 -8.04 -10.19
C HIS A 40 11.02 -7.97 -11.57
N TYR A 41 12.25 -7.44 -11.64
CA TYR A 41 13.00 -7.31 -12.89
C TYR A 41 14.05 -8.40 -13.13
N GLU A 42 14.25 -9.35 -12.22
CA GLU A 42 15.29 -10.37 -12.41
C GLU A 42 14.80 -11.76 -11.98
N GLN A 43 14.63 -12.62 -12.98
CA GLN A 43 15.19 -13.97 -12.96
C GLN A 43 16.06 -14.13 -14.21
#